data_AF-A0A972V321-F1
#
_entry.id   AF-A0A972V321-F1
#
_cell.length_a   1.000
_cell.length_b   1.000
_cell.length_c   1.000
_cell.angle_alpha   90.00
_cell.angle_beta   90.00
_cell.angle_gamma   90.00
#
_symmetry.space_group_name_H-M   'P 1'
#
loop_
_entity.id
_entity.type
_entity.pdbx_description
1 polymer ?
#
loop_
_entity_poly.entity_id
_entity_poly.type
_entity_poly.pdbx_seq_one_letter_code
_entity_poly.pdbx_strand_id
1 'polypeptide(L)'
;MPEHPKKDLAPIIRRIEAETAGPTAPQISAAARVVRAELGDAAVAVLFYGSALREGSFDGKVIDLYAVVDAYRPAYGKIIPAIANAILPPNVFYLSTDGGGRTIRLKYAVISLDQFVRQAKGGAFTPYIWGRFAQPTAIVYARDDAVRRRLIDAIASAVGTMLGKTVPLMPAEFSSADLWPRAFSESYRTELRAEQKTKALELYRANSERYDALVREATNLDIGFRAGGSAGQYVGTASWGSRMAARAAWGLRRPVGKVLSLLRLIKAAFTFKGGVDYILWKIERHSGVKVTATEWQHRHPLMAAVSLFWRLYVKGGFR
;
A
#
# COMPACT_ATOMS: atom_id res chain seq x y z
N MET A 1 -13.22 -9.60 39.96
CA MET A 1 -12.31 -9.79 38.81
C MET A 1 -12.37 -8.52 37.99
N PRO A 2 -11.28 -7.78 37.77
CA PRO A 2 -11.35 -6.65 36.86
C PRO A 2 -11.56 -7.20 35.45
N GLU A 3 -12.64 -6.75 34.79
CA GLU A 3 -12.89 -7.04 33.39
C GLU A 3 -11.64 -6.68 32.58
N HIS A 4 -11.05 -7.67 31.90
CA HIS A 4 -10.03 -7.39 30.89
C HIS A 4 -10.65 -6.42 29.87
N PRO A 5 -10.07 -5.23 29.63
CA PRO A 5 -10.62 -4.31 28.64
C PRO A 5 -10.63 -5.01 27.29
N LYS A 6 -11.83 -5.12 26.71
CA LYS A 6 -12.06 -5.70 25.39
C LYS A 6 -11.17 -5.01 24.36
N LYS A 7 -10.63 -5.81 23.44
CA LYS A 7 -9.93 -5.35 22.22
C LYS A 7 -10.85 -4.46 21.40
N ASP A 8 -10.82 -3.15 21.64
CA ASP A 8 -11.74 -2.23 20.98
C ASP A 8 -11.06 -1.44 19.87
N LEU A 9 -11.39 -1.78 18.62
CA LEU A 9 -10.97 -1.04 17.44
C LEU A 9 -11.84 0.19 17.18
N ALA A 10 -12.97 0.38 17.86
CA ALA A 10 -13.93 1.44 17.58
C ALA A 10 -13.34 2.86 17.57
N PRO A 11 -12.40 3.24 18.46
CA PRO A 11 -11.76 4.55 18.38
C PRO A 11 -10.99 4.75 17.07
N ILE A 12 -10.24 3.74 16.64
CA ILE A 12 -9.49 3.77 15.37
C ILE A 12 -10.46 3.78 14.19
N ILE A 13 -11.53 2.98 14.23
CA ILE A 13 -12.58 2.94 13.19
C ILE A 13 -13.18 4.33 12.98
N ARG A 14 -13.60 5.01 14.05
CA ARG A 14 -14.17 6.38 13.97
C ARG A 14 -13.19 7.37 13.35
N ARG A 15 -11.90 7.27 13.68
CA ARG A 15 -10.86 8.11 13.06
C ARG A 15 -10.74 7.85 11.57
N ILE A 16 -10.63 6.59 11.17
CA ILE A 16 -10.52 6.22 9.75
C ILE A 16 -11.78 6.64 8.98
N GLU A 17 -12.95 6.52 9.58
CA GLU A 17 -14.20 7.00 8.99
C GLU A 17 -14.17 8.50 8.72
N ALA A 18 -13.74 9.30 9.71
CA ALA A 18 -13.59 10.75 9.55
C ALA A 18 -12.53 11.12 8.50
N GLU A 19 -11.38 10.46 8.49
CA GLU A 19 -10.30 10.66 7.51
C GLU A 19 -10.73 10.35 6.07
N THR A 20 -11.68 9.42 5.90
CA THR A 20 -12.16 8.94 4.60
C THR A 20 -13.52 9.49 4.19
N ALA A 21 -14.07 10.46 4.93
CA ALA A 21 -15.35 11.11 4.62
C ALA A 21 -15.20 12.32 3.68
N GLY A 22 -14.00 12.90 3.56
CA GLY A 22 -13.76 14.10 2.78
C GLY A 22 -13.83 13.90 1.25
N PRO A 23 -14.19 14.93 0.48
CA PRO A 23 -14.19 14.86 -0.98
C PRO A 23 -12.76 14.68 -1.52
N THR A 24 -12.62 13.86 -2.57
CA THR A 24 -11.35 13.70 -3.28
C THR A 24 -11.22 14.69 -4.42
N ALA A 25 -9.99 15.09 -4.73
CA ALA A 25 -9.71 16.00 -5.84
C ALA A 25 -10.34 15.49 -7.16
N PRO A 26 -10.87 16.36 -8.03
CA PRO A 26 -11.58 15.96 -9.26
C PRO A 26 -10.79 15.01 -10.17
N GLN A 27 -9.46 15.18 -10.23
CA GLN A 27 -8.56 14.33 -11.01
C GLN A 27 -8.51 12.89 -10.46
N ILE A 28 -8.59 12.71 -9.14
CA ILE A 28 -8.64 11.40 -8.48
C ILE A 28 -9.99 10.72 -8.76
N SER A 29 -11.08 11.49 -8.65
CA SER A 29 -12.43 11.00 -8.98
C SER A 29 -12.54 10.60 -10.46
N ALA A 30 -11.91 11.35 -11.37
CA ALA A 30 -11.82 11.00 -12.79
C ALA A 30 -11.00 9.71 -13.01
N ALA A 31 -9.85 9.58 -12.37
CA ALA A 31 -9.02 8.38 -12.43
C ALA A 31 -9.76 7.14 -11.89
N ALA A 32 -10.51 7.28 -10.79
CA ALA A 32 -11.33 6.21 -10.24
C ALA A 32 -12.47 5.80 -11.19
N ARG A 33 -13.12 6.76 -11.88
CA ARG A 33 -14.13 6.44 -12.91
C ARG A 33 -13.55 5.63 -14.06
N VAL A 34 -12.35 5.96 -14.52
CA VAL A 34 -11.65 5.21 -15.59
C VAL A 34 -11.39 3.77 -15.15
N VAL A 35 -10.85 3.57 -13.94
CA VAL A 35 -10.60 2.23 -13.40
C VAL A 35 -11.90 1.43 -13.24
N ARG A 36 -13.00 2.07 -12.83
CA ARG A 36 -14.31 1.42 -12.75
C ARG A 36 -14.85 1.03 -14.11
N ALA A 37 -14.72 1.88 -15.13
CA ALA A 37 -15.15 1.57 -16.49
C ALA A 37 -14.42 0.35 -17.05
N GLU A 38 -13.12 0.22 -16.76
CA GLU A 38 -12.29 -0.92 -17.18
C GLU A 38 -12.67 -2.25 -16.50
N LEU A 39 -13.13 -2.18 -15.24
CA LEU A 39 -13.44 -3.37 -14.43
C LEU A 39 -14.95 -3.69 -14.37
N GLY A 40 -15.80 -2.80 -14.89
CA GLY A 40 -17.25 -2.91 -14.85
C GLY A 40 -17.81 -3.12 -13.44
N ASP A 41 -18.88 -3.91 -13.35
CA ASP A 41 -19.59 -4.21 -12.11
C ASP A 41 -18.76 -5.01 -11.09
N ALA A 42 -17.62 -5.58 -11.53
CA ALA A 42 -16.73 -6.29 -10.62
C ALA A 42 -16.04 -5.34 -9.63
N ALA A 43 -15.89 -4.05 -9.95
CA ALA A 43 -15.27 -3.06 -9.07
C ALA A 43 -16.25 -2.56 -8.00
N VAL A 44 -15.99 -2.94 -6.75
CA VAL A 44 -16.81 -2.55 -5.59
C VAL A 44 -16.28 -1.36 -4.84
N ALA A 45 -14.99 -1.07 -4.96
CA ALA A 45 -14.41 0.14 -4.39
C ALA A 45 -13.12 0.55 -5.10
N VAL A 46 -12.76 1.83 -4.95
CA VAL A 46 -11.46 2.36 -5.38
C VAL A 46 -10.83 3.11 -4.22
N LEU A 47 -9.63 2.68 -3.83
CA LEU A 47 -8.83 3.33 -2.79
C LEU A 47 -7.72 4.13 -3.46
N PHE A 48 -7.49 5.35 -2.98
CA PHE A 48 -6.37 6.18 -3.40
C PHE A 48 -5.32 6.25 -2.32
N TYR A 49 -4.06 6.08 -2.71
CA TYR A 49 -2.92 6.08 -1.81
C TYR A 49 -1.70 6.70 -2.50
N GLY A 50 -0.58 6.77 -1.77
CA GLY A 50 0.74 7.05 -2.35
C GLY A 50 1.25 8.44 -2.03
N SER A 51 2.34 8.82 -2.69
CA SER A 51 2.99 10.13 -2.49
C SER A 51 2.12 11.28 -2.97
N ALA A 52 1.32 11.09 -4.04
CA ALA A 52 0.42 12.13 -4.55
C ALA A 52 -0.65 12.52 -3.52
N LEU A 53 -1.19 11.57 -2.76
CA LEU A 53 -2.12 11.86 -1.66
C LEU A 53 -1.43 12.65 -0.54
N ARG A 54 -0.19 12.31 -0.20
CA ARG A 54 0.55 12.92 0.92
C ARG A 54 1.06 14.32 0.61
N GLU A 55 1.47 14.57 -0.64
CA GLU A 55 2.10 15.83 -1.04
C GLU A 55 1.10 16.83 -1.63
N GLY A 56 -0.17 16.43 -1.83
CA GLY A 56 -1.22 17.30 -2.39
C GLY A 56 -0.95 17.80 -3.81
N SER A 57 0.07 17.25 -4.48
CA SER A 57 0.54 17.68 -5.79
C SER A 57 0.49 16.52 -6.79
N PHE A 58 -0.25 16.75 -7.88
CA PHE A 58 -0.55 15.76 -8.91
C PHE A 58 0.22 15.99 -10.22
N ASP A 59 0.86 17.15 -10.38
CA ASP A 59 1.54 17.52 -11.62
C ASP A 59 2.78 16.63 -11.86
N GLY A 60 2.75 15.91 -12.98
CA GLY A 60 3.83 15.02 -13.40
C GLY A 60 3.99 13.75 -12.57
N LYS A 61 3.04 13.41 -11.68
CA LYS A 61 3.05 12.17 -10.89
C LYS A 61 2.03 11.16 -11.40
N VAL A 62 2.29 9.89 -11.10
CA VAL A 62 1.35 8.80 -11.39
C VAL A 62 0.40 8.65 -10.20
N ILE A 63 -0.89 8.60 -10.47
CA ILE A 63 -1.92 8.34 -9.45
C ILE A 63 -1.90 6.85 -9.11
N ASP A 64 -1.63 6.49 -7.86
CA ASP A 64 -1.64 5.10 -7.39
C ASP A 64 -3.00 4.74 -6.77
N LEU A 65 -3.70 3.78 -7.37
CA LEU A 65 -5.02 3.31 -6.95
C LEU A 65 -4.99 1.82 -6.56
N TYR A 66 -5.86 1.42 -5.63
CA TYR A 66 -6.30 0.04 -5.51
C TYR A 66 -7.74 -0.08 -6.01
N ALA A 67 -7.96 -0.94 -6.98
CA ALA A 67 -9.29 -1.38 -7.38
C ALA A 67 -9.65 -2.61 -6.53
N VAL A 68 -10.66 -2.44 -5.68
CA VAL A 68 -11.20 -3.53 -4.87
C VAL A 68 -12.35 -4.16 -5.64
N VAL A 69 -12.28 -5.48 -5.83
CA VAL A 69 -13.27 -6.25 -6.59
C VAL A 69 -13.98 -7.29 -5.71
N ASP A 70 -15.18 -7.70 -6.09
CA ASP A 70 -15.85 -8.82 -5.40
C ASP A 70 -15.13 -10.14 -5.69
N ALA A 71 -14.85 -10.41 -6.98
CA ALA A 71 -14.16 -11.62 -7.42
C ALA A 71 -13.23 -11.33 -8.59
N TYR A 72 -12.11 -12.06 -8.67
CA TYR A 72 -11.11 -11.85 -9.70
C TYR A 72 -11.54 -12.31 -11.10
N ARG A 73 -12.32 -13.39 -11.20
CA ARG A 73 -12.70 -13.94 -12.50
C ARG A 73 -13.60 -12.97 -13.29
N PRO A 74 -14.66 -12.38 -12.71
CA PRO A 74 -15.42 -11.31 -13.37
C PRO A 74 -14.55 -10.09 -13.72
N ALA A 75 -13.66 -9.68 -12.81
CA ALA A 75 -12.80 -8.51 -13.01
C ALA A 75 -11.81 -8.64 -14.18
N TYR A 76 -11.33 -9.86 -14.48
CA TYR A 76 -10.38 -10.08 -15.58
C TYR A 76 -11.00 -10.68 -16.85
N GLY A 77 -12.20 -11.25 -16.77
CA GLY A 77 -12.79 -12.07 -17.83
C GLY A 77 -12.02 -13.35 -18.18
N LYS A 78 -10.92 -13.64 -17.48
CA LYS A 78 -9.99 -14.76 -17.77
C LYS A 78 -9.57 -15.47 -16.50
N ILE A 79 -9.44 -16.80 -16.58
CA ILE A 79 -9.14 -17.67 -15.42
C ILE A 79 -7.69 -17.52 -14.95
N ILE A 80 -6.73 -17.55 -15.89
CA ILE A 80 -5.29 -17.50 -15.57
C ILE A 80 -4.91 -16.26 -14.74
N PRO A 81 -5.22 -15.01 -15.16
CA PRO A 81 -4.89 -13.83 -14.36
C PRO A 81 -5.64 -13.78 -13.04
N ALA A 82 -6.84 -14.39 -12.94
CA ALA A 82 -7.59 -14.48 -11.70
C ALA A 82 -6.91 -15.39 -10.67
N ILE A 83 -6.46 -16.57 -11.09
CA ILE A 83 -5.71 -17.51 -10.23
C ILE A 83 -4.37 -16.90 -9.85
N ALA A 84 -3.63 -16.34 -10.80
CA ALA A 84 -2.34 -15.69 -10.55
C ALA A 84 -2.47 -14.54 -9.53
N ASN A 85 -3.58 -13.79 -9.58
CA ASN A 85 -3.84 -12.74 -8.60
C ASN A 85 -4.23 -13.29 -7.22
N ALA A 86 -5.01 -14.37 -7.16
CA ALA A 86 -5.38 -15.00 -5.91
C ALA A 86 -4.15 -15.54 -5.14
N ILE A 87 -3.22 -16.17 -5.86
CA ILE A 87 -1.98 -16.74 -5.31
C ILE A 87 -1.01 -15.63 -4.89
N LEU A 88 -0.77 -14.65 -5.76
CA LEU A 88 0.22 -13.61 -5.53
C LEU A 88 -0.37 -12.21 -5.80
N PRO A 89 -1.24 -11.71 -4.93
CA PRO A 89 -1.84 -10.39 -5.12
C PRO A 89 -0.81 -9.28 -4.89
N PRO A 90 -1.00 -8.09 -5.49
CA PRO A 90 -1.98 -7.74 -6.52
C PRO A 90 -1.41 -7.90 -7.95
N ASN A 91 -2.28 -7.96 -8.96
CA ASN A 91 -1.95 -7.63 -10.35
C ASN A 91 -2.04 -6.10 -10.46
N VAL A 92 -1.13 -5.52 -11.23
CA VAL A 92 -1.02 -4.07 -11.34
C VAL A 92 -1.06 -3.69 -12.80
N PHE A 93 -1.73 -2.59 -13.10
CA PHE A 93 -1.97 -2.10 -14.45
C PHE A 93 -1.65 -0.61 -14.54
N TYR A 94 -1.34 -0.14 -15.73
CA TYR A 94 -1.08 1.26 -16.03
C TYR A 94 -2.05 1.74 -17.09
N LEU A 95 -2.61 2.94 -16.90
CA LEU A 95 -3.46 3.62 -17.87
C LEU A 95 -3.04 5.09 -17.99
N SER A 96 -3.22 5.63 -19.18
CA SER A 96 -3.16 7.07 -19.44
C SER A 96 -4.46 7.49 -20.11
N THR A 97 -5.08 8.56 -19.60
CA THR A 97 -6.30 9.14 -20.16
C THR A 97 -6.17 10.65 -20.22
N ASP A 98 -6.86 11.28 -21.15
CA ASP A 98 -7.00 12.73 -21.15
C ASP A 98 -8.11 13.13 -20.17
N GLY A 99 -7.85 14.14 -19.34
CA GLY A 99 -8.82 14.65 -18.38
C GLY A 99 -8.59 16.15 -18.13
N GLY A 100 -9.57 16.98 -18.49
CA GLY A 100 -9.49 18.43 -18.30
C GLY A 100 -8.34 19.10 -19.08
N GLY A 101 -8.07 18.63 -20.31
CA GLY A 101 -6.98 19.17 -21.15
C GLY A 101 -5.57 18.77 -20.72
N ARG A 102 -5.41 17.86 -19.75
CA ARG A 102 -4.12 17.31 -19.31
C ARG A 102 -4.14 15.78 -19.33
N THR A 103 -3.01 15.16 -19.66
CA THR A 103 -2.85 13.71 -19.59
C THR A 103 -2.72 13.25 -18.14
N ILE A 104 -3.71 12.49 -17.67
CA ILE A 104 -3.71 11.82 -16.38
C ILE A 104 -3.07 10.46 -16.54
N ARG A 105 -2.01 10.20 -15.76
CA ARG A 105 -1.34 8.90 -15.70
C ARG A 105 -1.70 8.22 -14.40
N LEU A 106 -2.19 6.99 -14.46
CA LEU A 106 -2.59 6.25 -13.28
C LEU A 106 -2.08 4.81 -13.33
N LYS A 107 -1.88 4.26 -12.15
CA LYS A 107 -1.53 2.88 -11.92
C LYS A 107 -2.52 2.32 -10.92
N TYR A 108 -3.12 1.17 -11.21
CA TYR A 108 -4.05 0.54 -10.28
C TYR A 108 -3.69 -0.92 -10.00
N ALA A 109 -3.75 -1.28 -8.72
CA ALA A 109 -3.58 -2.63 -8.22
C ALA A 109 -4.95 -3.26 -7.97
N VAL A 110 -5.18 -4.48 -8.43
CA VAL A 110 -6.47 -5.18 -8.25
C VAL A 110 -6.36 -6.17 -7.10
N ILE A 111 -7.28 -6.09 -6.13
CA ILE A 111 -7.39 -7.01 -4.99
C ILE A 111 -8.86 -7.30 -4.66
N SER A 112 -9.20 -8.51 -4.22
CA SER A 112 -10.58 -8.78 -3.79
C SER A 112 -10.84 -8.21 -2.41
N LEU A 113 -12.08 -7.84 -2.12
CA LEU A 113 -12.47 -7.30 -0.82
C LEU A 113 -12.12 -8.26 0.32
N ASP A 114 -12.40 -9.55 0.15
CA ASP A 114 -12.08 -10.58 1.15
C ASP A 114 -10.57 -10.73 1.38
N GLN A 115 -9.78 -10.66 0.30
CA GLN A 115 -8.33 -10.76 0.41
C GLN A 115 -7.73 -9.49 1.03
N PHE A 116 -8.27 -8.31 0.72
CA PHE A 116 -7.90 -7.06 1.35
C PHE A 116 -8.16 -7.11 2.86
N VAL A 117 -9.38 -7.45 3.28
CA VAL A 117 -9.78 -7.58 4.70
C VAL A 117 -8.88 -8.59 5.42
N ARG A 118 -8.69 -9.78 4.84
CA ARG A 118 -7.85 -10.83 5.44
C ARG A 118 -6.41 -10.38 5.63
N GLN A 119 -5.81 -9.76 4.62
CA GLN A 119 -4.43 -9.30 4.70
C GLN A 119 -4.29 -8.11 5.66
N ALA A 120 -5.24 -7.19 5.68
CA ALA A 120 -5.24 -6.06 6.60
C ALA A 120 -5.31 -6.51 8.08
N LYS A 121 -6.01 -7.61 8.37
CA LYS A 121 -6.07 -8.26 9.69
C LYS A 121 -4.83 -9.11 10.04
N GLY A 122 -3.77 -9.06 9.23
CA GLY A 122 -2.55 -9.84 9.47
C GLY A 122 -2.59 -11.28 8.96
N GLY A 123 -3.57 -11.64 8.12
CA GLY A 123 -3.63 -12.95 7.45
C GLY A 123 -2.59 -13.15 6.34
N ALA A 124 -1.75 -12.14 6.07
CA ALA A 124 -0.53 -12.29 5.27
C ALA A 124 0.70 -12.14 6.15
N PHE A 125 1.71 -12.97 5.89
CA PHE A 125 2.97 -12.94 6.63
C PHE A 125 3.73 -11.61 6.46
N THR A 126 3.70 -11.03 5.26
CA THR A 126 4.43 -9.80 4.90
C THR A 126 3.58 -8.53 5.08
N PRO A 127 4.21 -7.36 5.33
CA PRO A 127 3.55 -6.08 5.58
C PRO A 127 2.91 -5.40 4.37
N TYR A 128 2.80 -6.10 3.24
CA TYR A 128 2.47 -5.47 1.96
C TYR A 128 1.14 -4.69 1.98
N ILE A 129 0.09 -5.25 2.60
CA ILE A 129 -1.20 -4.58 2.76
C ILE A 129 -1.25 -3.81 4.07
N TRP A 130 -1.09 -4.47 5.21
CA TRP A 130 -1.29 -3.80 6.51
C TRP A 130 -0.29 -2.67 6.78
N GLY A 131 0.94 -2.75 6.26
CA GLY A 131 1.91 -1.65 6.33
C GLY A 131 1.59 -0.48 5.39
N ARG A 132 1.03 -0.76 4.21
CA ARG A 132 0.61 0.28 3.25
C ARG A 132 -0.63 1.03 3.71
N PHE A 133 -1.61 0.31 4.25
CA PHE A 133 -2.91 0.84 4.63
C PHE A 133 -2.99 1.31 6.09
N ALA A 134 -1.91 1.16 6.87
CA ALA A 134 -1.73 1.92 8.10
C ALA A 134 -1.39 3.41 7.84
N GLN A 135 -0.94 3.74 6.63
CA GLN A 135 -0.70 5.13 6.18
C GLN A 135 -2.00 5.76 5.64
N PRO A 136 -2.07 7.10 5.50
CA PRO A 136 -3.21 7.78 4.93
C PRO A 136 -3.67 7.17 3.60
N THR A 137 -4.98 6.94 3.51
CA THR A 137 -5.67 6.32 2.37
C THR A 137 -7.02 7.03 2.22
N ALA A 138 -7.44 7.29 1.00
CA ALA A 138 -8.78 7.80 0.71
C ALA A 138 -9.65 6.71 0.08
N ILE A 139 -10.93 6.63 0.47
CA ILE A 139 -11.94 5.81 -0.21
C ILE A 139 -12.59 6.71 -1.26
N VAL A 140 -12.15 6.60 -2.51
CA VAL A 140 -12.63 7.44 -3.63
C VAL A 140 -14.00 6.98 -4.11
N TYR A 141 -14.24 5.68 -4.02
CA TYR A 141 -15.50 5.06 -4.41
C TYR A 141 -15.73 3.83 -3.55
N ALA A 142 -16.99 3.63 -3.15
CA ALA A 142 -17.53 2.38 -2.66
C ALA A 142 -18.91 2.19 -3.30
N ARG A 143 -19.26 0.97 -3.68
CA ARG A 143 -20.54 0.64 -4.31
C ARG A 143 -21.72 0.94 -3.38
N ASP A 144 -21.54 0.66 -2.09
CA ASP A 144 -22.57 0.75 -1.07
C ASP A 144 -21.93 0.92 0.34
N ASP A 145 -22.76 1.25 1.33
CA ASP A 145 -22.33 1.47 2.71
C ASP A 145 -21.81 0.21 3.40
N ALA A 146 -22.20 -0.98 2.94
CA ALA A 146 -21.67 -2.23 3.48
C ALA A 146 -20.21 -2.42 3.06
N VAL A 147 -19.89 -2.19 1.78
CA VAL A 147 -18.50 -2.19 1.28
C VAL A 147 -17.69 -1.10 1.96
N ARG A 148 -18.22 0.12 2.11
CA ARG A 148 -17.53 1.24 2.78
C ARG A 148 -17.15 0.88 4.22
N ARG A 149 -18.09 0.36 5.02
CA ARG A 149 -17.82 -0.09 6.40
C ARG A 149 -16.76 -1.19 6.46
N ARG A 150 -16.85 -2.21 5.61
CA ARG A 150 -15.84 -3.28 5.54
C ARG A 150 -14.44 -2.76 5.22
N LEU A 151 -14.33 -1.72 4.40
CA LEU A 151 -13.05 -1.08 4.08
C LEU A 151 -12.49 -0.28 5.24
N ILE A 152 -13.34 0.51 5.92
CA ILE A 152 -12.96 1.26 7.12
C ILE A 152 -12.46 0.29 8.20
N ASP A 153 -13.20 -0.79 8.47
CA ASP A 153 -12.81 -1.83 9.42
C ASP A 153 -11.48 -2.49 9.05
N ALA A 154 -11.26 -2.75 7.76
CA ALA A 154 -10.02 -3.32 7.26
C ALA A 154 -8.84 -2.35 7.44
N ILE A 155 -9.01 -1.08 7.10
CA ILE A 155 -7.97 -0.05 7.26
C ILE A 155 -7.64 0.13 8.76
N ALA A 156 -8.64 0.18 9.64
CA ALA A 156 -8.43 0.20 11.09
C ALA A 156 -7.68 -1.06 11.58
N SER A 157 -8.05 -2.24 11.07
CA SER A 157 -7.35 -3.50 11.36
C SER A 157 -5.90 -3.50 10.88
N ALA A 158 -5.61 -2.85 9.74
CA ALA A 158 -4.25 -2.68 9.23
C ALA A 158 -3.39 -1.86 10.20
N VAL A 159 -3.93 -0.77 10.77
CA VAL A 159 -3.25 0.00 11.82
C VAL A 159 -2.97 -0.88 13.04
N GLY A 160 -3.99 -1.55 13.59
CA GLY A 160 -3.81 -2.43 14.75
C GLY A 160 -2.79 -3.54 14.50
N THR A 161 -2.81 -4.15 13.31
CA THR A 161 -1.83 -5.16 12.90
C THR A 161 -0.41 -4.57 12.82
N MET A 162 -0.24 -3.41 12.18
CA MET A 162 1.04 -2.75 12.05
C MET A 162 1.67 -2.44 13.42
N LEU A 163 0.87 -1.88 14.33
CA LEU A 163 1.31 -1.55 15.68
C LEU A 163 1.61 -2.84 16.46
N GLY A 164 0.71 -3.83 16.47
CA GLY A 164 0.91 -5.06 17.22
C GLY A 164 2.07 -5.93 16.73
N LYS A 165 2.44 -5.84 15.44
CA LYS A 165 3.67 -6.48 14.95
C LYS A 165 4.94 -5.68 15.28
N THR A 166 4.84 -4.39 15.56
CA THR A 166 6.00 -3.50 15.82
C THR A 166 6.30 -3.31 17.30
N VAL A 167 5.27 -3.17 18.15
CA VAL A 167 5.41 -2.88 19.59
C VAL A 167 6.40 -3.79 20.32
N PRO A 168 6.44 -5.13 20.10
CA PRO A 168 7.43 -6.00 20.75
C PRO A 168 8.89 -5.74 20.35
N LEU A 169 9.14 -4.90 19.33
CA LEU A 169 10.49 -4.48 18.94
C LEU A 169 10.96 -3.21 19.67
N MET A 170 10.06 -2.52 20.37
CA MET A 170 10.35 -1.25 21.03
C MET A 170 11.08 -1.46 22.36
N PRO A 171 11.85 -0.46 22.83
CA PRO A 171 12.35 -0.40 24.21
C PRO A 171 11.21 -0.45 25.25
N ALA A 172 11.57 -0.48 26.54
CA ALA A 172 10.59 -0.50 27.63
C ALA A 172 9.70 0.75 27.61
N GLU A 173 10.29 1.91 27.31
CA GLU A 173 9.60 3.19 27.15
C GLU A 173 9.85 3.73 25.75
N PHE A 174 8.82 4.27 25.11
CA PHE A 174 8.90 4.84 23.76
C PHE A 174 7.78 5.85 23.51
N SER A 175 7.97 6.69 22.48
CA SER A 175 6.96 7.61 21.97
C SER A 175 6.38 7.15 20.62
N SER A 176 5.35 7.83 20.12
CA SER A 176 4.86 7.61 18.74
C SER A 176 5.95 7.92 17.71
N ALA A 177 6.82 8.91 17.99
CA ALA A 177 7.94 9.32 17.14
C ALA A 177 9.05 8.26 17.07
N ASP A 178 9.07 7.30 18.01
CA ASP A 178 9.93 6.12 17.93
C ASP A 178 9.21 4.97 17.21
N LEU A 179 7.95 4.73 17.58
CA LEU A 179 7.16 3.58 17.13
C LEU A 179 6.87 3.61 15.63
N TRP A 180 6.38 4.72 15.09
CA TRP A 180 6.00 4.80 13.67
C TRP A 180 7.19 4.76 12.72
N PRO A 181 8.28 5.50 12.94
CA PRO A 181 9.47 5.35 12.11
C PRO A 181 10.06 3.95 12.19
N ARG A 182 10.01 3.29 13.35
CA ARG A 182 10.40 1.88 13.46
C ARG A 182 9.49 0.99 12.61
N ALA A 183 8.18 1.16 12.72
CA ALA A 183 7.19 0.40 11.97
C ALA A 183 7.44 0.53 10.46
N PHE A 184 7.53 1.77 9.94
CA PHE A 184 7.77 2.02 8.52
C PHE A 184 9.12 1.49 8.05
N SER A 185 10.17 1.64 8.85
CA SER A 185 11.48 1.09 8.50
C SER A 185 11.41 -0.43 8.36
N GLU A 186 10.75 -1.13 9.30
CA GLU A 186 10.60 -2.58 9.20
C GLU A 186 9.75 -2.99 7.99
N SER A 187 8.67 -2.27 7.65
CA SER A 187 7.89 -2.56 6.45
C SER A 187 8.70 -2.38 5.17
N TYR A 188 9.42 -1.25 5.02
CA TYR A 188 10.20 -0.96 3.82
C TYR A 188 11.35 -1.94 3.60
N ARG A 189 11.95 -2.47 4.68
CA ARG A 189 13.00 -3.48 4.57
C ARG A 189 12.54 -4.81 3.98
N THR A 190 11.22 -5.03 3.88
CA THR A 190 10.64 -6.20 3.21
C THR A 190 10.42 -5.99 1.72
N GLU A 191 10.57 -4.76 1.21
CA GLU A 191 10.40 -4.43 -0.20
C GLU A 191 11.75 -4.38 -0.93
N LEU A 192 11.73 -4.51 -2.27
CA LEU A 192 12.92 -4.34 -3.10
C LEU A 192 13.41 -2.89 -3.12
N ARG A 193 12.50 -1.93 -2.92
CA ARG A 193 12.80 -0.51 -2.81
C ARG A 193 13.07 -0.19 -1.34
N ALA A 194 14.33 -0.29 -0.92
CA ALA A 194 14.72 0.17 0.40
C ALA A 194 14.68 1.72 0.42
N GLU A 195 13.56 2.31 0.83
CA GLU A 195 13.52 3.74 1.16
C GLU A 195 14.55 4.04 2.27
N GLN A 196 15.19 5.21 2.21
CA GLN A 196 16.20 5.61 3.20
C GLN A 196 15.55 5.75 4.60
N LYS A 197 16.31 5.48 5.67
CA LYS A 197 15.83 5.58 7.06
C LYS A 197 15.23 6.95 7.39
N THR A 198 15.78 8.02 6.81
CA THR A 198 15.28 9.40 6.91
C THR A 198 13.82 9.52 6.46
N LYS A 199 13.42 8.74 5.45
CA LYS A 199 12.07 8.79 4.90
C LYS A 199 10.99 8.33 5.88
N ALA A 200 11.30 7.36 6.73
CA ALA A 200 10.36 6.86 7.74
C ALA A 200 10.00 7.95 8.78
N LEU A 201 10.99 8.74 9.20
CA LEU A 201 10.78 9.86 10.11
C LEU A 201 10.06 11.03 9.43
N GLU A 202 10.39 11.34 8.18
CA GLU A 202 9.66 12.34 7.38
C GLU A 202 8.17 11.99 7.26
N LEU A 203 7.85 10.71 7.01
CA LEU A 203 6.47 10.24 6.90
C LEU A 203 5.69 10.46 8.18
N TYR A 204 6.31 10.16 9.33
CA TYR A 204 5.73 10.46 10.63
C TYR A 204 5.52 11.95 10.82
N ARG A 205 6.55 12.77 10.61
CA ARG A 205 6.49 14.24 10.80
C ARG A 205 5.43 14.91 9.94
N ALA A 206 5.24 14.45 8.70
CA ALA A 206 4.24 15.00 7.80
C ALA A 206 2.79 14.80 8.29
N ASN A 207 2.55 13.85 9.20
CA ASN A 207 1.21 13.53 9.73
C ASN A 207 1.27 13.17 11.23
N SER A 208 2.08 13.89 12.03
CA SER A 208 2.36 13.50 13.41
C SER A 208 1.10 13.45 14.26
N GLU A 209 0.21 14.44 14.12
CA GLU A 209 -1.07 14.49 14.84
C GLU A 209 -1.91 13.22 14.64
N ARG A 210 -2.03 12.76 13.39
CA ARG A 210 -2.72 11.51 13.05
C ARG A 210 -2.06 10.32 13.74
N TYR A 211 -0.75 10.22 13.63
CA TYR A 211 0.01 9.07 14.13
C TYR A 211 0.04 9.02 15.65
N ASP A 212 0.13 10.16 16.32
CA ASP A 212 0.01 10.29 17.77
C ASP A 212 -1.38 9.85 18.25
N ALA A 213 -2.42 10.28 17.55
CA ALA A 213 -3.78 9.90 17.89
C ALA A 213 -4.03 8.40 17.70
N LEU A 214 -3.52 7.80 16.63
CA LEU A 214 -3.63 6.35 16.40
C LEU A 214 -2.93 5.53 17.48
N VAL A 215 -1.75 5.94 17.97
CA VAL A 215 -1.07 5.22 19.07
C VAL A 215 -1.84 5.35 20.38
N ARG A 216 -2.36 6.55 20.67
CA ARG A 216 -3.21 6.80 21.83
C ARG A 216 -4.48 5.95 21.79
N GLU A 217 -5.16 5.91 20.65
CA GLU A 217 -6.37 5.08 20.45
C GLU A 217 -6.07 3.58 20.56
N ALA A 218 -4.90 3.16 20.07
CA ALA A 218 -4.43 1.79 20.13
C ALA A 218 -4.09 1.30 21.55
N THR A 219 -4.08 2.16 22.57
CA THR A 219 -4.00 1.73 23.99
C THR A 219 -5.22 0.91 24.43
N ASN A 220 -6.35 1.00 23.71
CA ASN A 220 -7.53 0.15 23.92
C ASN A 220 -7.38 -1.25 23.28
N LEU A 221 -6.26 -1.50 22.59
CA LEU A 221 -5.96 -2.80 22.00
C LEU A 221 -4.99 -3.56 22.90
N ASP A 222 -5.23 -4.87 23.02
CA ASP A 222 -4.29 -5.79 23.66
C ASP A 222 -3.16 -6.17 22.68
N ILE A 223 -2.23 -5.22 22.47
CA ILE A 223 -1.08 -5.38 21.56
C ILE A 223 0.27 -5.12 22.23
N GLY A 224 0.32 -5.21 23.56
CA GLY A 224 1.57 -5.28 24.32
C GLY A 224 2.21 -3.94 24.68
N PHE A 225 1.40 -2.88 24.84
CA PHE A 225 1.84 -1.62 25.46
C PHE A 225 0.66 -0.91 26.15
N ARG A 226 0.98 0.12 26.94
CA ARG A 226 0.00 1.00 27.62
C ARG A 226 0.52 2.44 27.69
N ALA A 227 -0.34 3.37 28.07
CA ALA A 227 0.09 4.74 28.38
C ALA A 227 1.14 4.76 29.51
N GLY A 228 2.15 5.63 29.36
CA GLY A 228 3.20 5.87 30.34
C GLY A 228 2.82 6.97 31.36
N GLY A 229 3.82 7.41 32.13
CA GLY A 229 3.62 8.42 33.19
C GLY A 229 3.47 9.85 32.69
N SER A 230 3.78 10.12 31.42
CA SER A 230 3.66 11.44 30.80
C SER A 230 2.96 11.36 29.44
N ALA A 231 2.35 12.48 29.03
CA ALA A 231 1.62 12.56 27.76
C ALA A 231 2.54 12.24 26.57
N GLY A 232 2.08 11.35 25.69
CA GLY A 232 2.84 10.91 24.50
C GLY A 232 3.94 9.89 24.77
N GLN A 233 4.11 9.45 26.03
CA GLN A 233 4.99 8.34 26.39
C GLN A 233 4.19 7.06 26.62
N TYR A 234 4.79 5.94 26.24
CA TYR A 234 4.18 4.62 26.30
C TYR A 234 5.14 3.60 26.88
N VAL A 235 4.59 2.61 27.59
CA VAL A 235 5.36 1.53 28.22
C VAL A 235 5.01 0.21 27.54
N GLY A 236 6.02 -0.45 26.97
CA GLY A 236 5.90 -1.77 26.36
C GLY A 236 5.76 -2.86 27.41
N THR A 237 4.73 -3.70 27.29
CA THR A 237 4.44 -4.82 28.19
C THR A 237 4.78 -6.18 27.59
N ALA A 238 5.39 -6.20 26.40
CA ALA A 238 5.78 -7.43 25.73
C ALA A 238 6.84 -8.22 26.52
N SER A 239 6.55 -9.50 26.76
CA SER A 239 7.48 -10.45 27.38
C SER A 239 8.76 -10.63 26.55
N TRP A 240 9.83 -11.12 27.17
CA TRP A 240 11.07 -11.44 26.46
C TRP A 240 10.84 -12.42 25.29
N GLY A 241 10.02 -13.46 25.49
CA GLY A 241 9.66 -14.42 24.43
C GLY A 241 8.94 -13.75 23.26
N SER A 242 7.96 -12.89 23.53
CA SER A 242 7.25 -12.13 22.49
C SER A 242 8.20 -11.20 21.72
N ARG A 243 9.15 -10.57 22.41
CA ARG A 243 10.17 -9.70 21.81
C ARG A 243 11.11 -10.49 20.89
N MET A 244 11.53 -11.70 21.29
CA MET A 244 12.37 -12.57 20.45
C MET A 244 11.60 -13.09 19.23
N ALA A 245 10.37 -13.57 19.42
CA ALA A 245 9.52 -14.04 18.34
C ALA A 245 9.25 -12.93 17.30
N ALA A 246 9.02 -11.69 17.74
CA ALA A 246 8.85 -10.56 16.84
C ALA A 246 10.12 -10.24 16.04
N ARG A 247 11.30 -10.24 16.68
CA ARG A 247 12.59 -10.04 15.99
C ARG A 247 12.82 -11.11 14.93
N ALA A 248 12.61 -12.39 15.27
CA ALA A 248 12.72 -13.50 14.33
C ALA A 248 11.72 -13.36 13.17
N ALA A 249 10.46 -13.09 13.47
CA ALA A 249 9.42 -12.93 12.44
C ALA A 249 9.73 -11.77 11.48
N TRP A 250 10.19 -10.62 11.98
CA TRP A 250 10.64 -9.51 11.11
C TRP A 250 11.92 -9.83 10.35
N GLY A 251 12.85 -10.58 10.96
CA GLY A 251 14.02 -11.14 10.29
C GLY A 251 13.64 -11.97 9.07
N LEU A 252 12.65 -12.86 9.21
CA LEU A 252 12.12 -13.71 8.13
C LEU A 252 11.26 -12.96 7.11
N ARG A 253 10.48 -11.96 7.53
CA ARG A 253 9.67 -11.13 6.61
C ARG A 253 10.50 -10.41 5.56
N ARG A 254 11.74 -10.05 5.88
CA ARG A 254 12.65 -9.31 4.97
C ARG A 254 12.98 -10.09 3.70
N PRO A 255 13.62 -11.28 3.75
CA PRO A 255 13.87 -12.07 2.55
C PRO A 255 12.58 -12.53 1.88
N VAL A 256 11.57 -12.97 2.64
CA VAL A 256 10.28 -13.40 2.07
C VAL A 256 9.61 -12.29 1.27
N GLY A 257 9.55 -11.06 1.82
CA GLY A 257 8.98 -9.90 1.13
C GLY A 257 9.70 -9.56 -0.17
N LYS A 258 11.04 -9.64 -0.18
CA LYS A 258 11.84 -9.40 -1.39
C LYS A 258 11.60 -10.45 -2.46
N VAL A 259 11.55 -11.73 -2.08
CA VAL A 259 11.20 -12.83 -2.99
C VAL A 259 9.80 -12.63 -3.57
N LEU A 260 8.80 -12.36 -2.73
CA LEU A 260 7.44 -12.10 -3.20
C LEU A 260 7.35 -10.86 -4.10
N SER A 261 8.15 -9.83 -3.84
CA SER A 261 8.21 -8.64 -4.69
C SER A 261 8.81 -8.95 -6.06
N LEU A 262 9.86 -9.79 -6.11
CA LEU A 262 10.44 -10.28 -7.37
C LEU A 262 9.46 -11.15 -8.14
N LEU A 263 8.78 -12.09 -7.46
CA LEU A 263 7.76 -12.92 -8.08
C LEU A 263 6.60 -12.08 -8.63
N ARG A 264 6.22 -10.99 -7.94
CA ARG A 264 5.22 -10.04 -8.46
C ARG A 264 5.70 -9.32 -9.70
N LEU A 265 6.98 -8.96 -9.78
CA LEU A 265 7.57 -8.34 -10.97
C LEU A 265 7.59 -9.30 -12.17
N ILE A 266 7.97 -10.56 -11.94
CA ILE A 266 7.95 -11.62 -12.95
C ILE A 266 6.51 -11.82 -13.44
N LYS A 267 5.57 -12.05 -12.50
CA LYS A 267 4.15 -12.21 -12.82
C LYS A 267 3.58 -10.98 -13.54
N ALA A 268 3.93 -9.78 -13.09
CA ALA A 268 3.55 -8.53 -13.74
C ALA A 268 3.95 -8.59 -15.20
N ALA A 269 5.19 -8.93 -15.54
CA ALA A 269 5.61 -8.93 -16.94
C ALA A 269 4.84 -9.91 -17.86
N PHE A 270 4.13 -10.91 -17.33
CA PHE A 270 3.20 -11.77 -18.07
C PHE A 270 1.73 -11.34 -18.03
N THR A 271 1.37 -10.42 -17.12
CA THR A 271 -0.02 -9.96 -16.88
C THR A 271 -0.25 -8.48 -17.17
N PHE A 272 0.81 -7.69 -17.31
CA PHE A 272 0.77 -6.23 -17.39
C PHE A 272 0.40 -5.78 -18.81
N LYS A 273 -0.86 -5.36 -18.99
CA LYS A 273 -1.23 -4.48 -20.09
C LYS A 273 -0.71 -3.06 -19.77
N GLY A 274 -0.01 -2.41 -20.71
CA GLY A 274 0.49 -1.02 -20.58
C GLY A 274 1.83 -0.86 -19.84
N GLY A 275 2.56 -1.92 -19.56
CA GLY A 275 3.79 -1.88 -18.73
C GLY A 275 4.99 -1.35 -19.49
N VAL A 276 5.04 -1.66 -20.77
CA VAL A 276 6.00 -1.11 -21.72
C VAL A 276 5.80 0.40 -21.81
N ASP A 277 4.57 0.88 -21.97
CA ASP A 277 4.25 2.32 -22.03
C ASP A 277 4.65 3.07 -20.75
N TYR A 278 4.48 2.46 -19.58
CA TYR A 278 4.97 3.00 -18.31
C TYR A 278 6.50 3.13 -18.28
N ILE A 279 7.22 2.10 -18.74
CA ILE A 279 8.69 2.10 -18.80
C ILE A 279 9.17 3.18 -19.78
N LEU A 280 8.58 3.25 -20.98
CA LEU A 280 8.91 4.27 -21.98
C LEU A 280 8.69 5.69 -21.46
N TRP A 281 7.56 5.95 -20.81
CA TRP A 281 7.30 7.25 -20.18
C TRP A 281 8.36 7.58 -19.12
N LYS A 282 8.73 6.61 -18.29
CA LYS A 282 9.73 6.82 -17.23
C LYS A 282 11.10 7.14 -17.83
N ILE A 283 11.43 6.50 -18.96
CA ILE A 283 12.64 6.77 -19.73
C ILE A 283 12.58 8.18 -20.33
N GLU A 284 11.49 8.54 -21.01
CA GLU A 284 11.31 9.87 -21.61
C GLU A 284 11.39 10.97 -20.56
N ARG A 285 10.80 10.77 -19.38
CA ARG A 285 10.84 11.73 -18.27
C ARG A 285 12.26 11.98 -17.75
N HIS A 286 13.08 10.94 -17.65
CA HIS A 286 14.42 11.06 -17.07
C HIS A 286 15.52 11.32 -18.11
N SER A 287 15.31 10.95 -19.37
CA SER A 287 16.31 11.09 -20.44
C SER A 287 15.95 12.13 -21.50
N GLY A 288 14.69 12.60 -21.55
CA GLY A 288 14.18 13.48 -22.61
C GLY A 288 13.98 12.79 -23.96
N VAL A 289 14.29 11.49 -24.08
CA VAL A 289 14.22 10.75 -25.34
C VAL A 289 12.88 10.03 -25.46
N LYS A 290 12.10 10.43 -26.47
CA LYS A 290 10.87 9.73 -26.84
C LYS A 290 11.22 8.44 -27.59
N VAL A 291 10.98 7.30 -26.95
CA VAL A 291 11.19 5.98 -27.54
C VAL A 291 9.81 5.36 -27.78
N THR A 292 9.51 5.02 -29.03
CA THR A 292 8.32 4.22 -29.37
C THR A 292 8.68 2.74 -29.29
N ALA A 293 7.85 1.94 -28.58
CA ALA A 293 8.05 0.50 -28.53
C ALA A 293 7.51 -0.17 -29.80
N THR A 294 8.17 -1.25 -30.20
CA THR A 294 7.70 -2.10 -31.30
C THR A 294 6.59 -3.05 -30.82
N GLU A 295 5.74 -3.54 -31.73
CA GLU A 295 4.70 -4.53 -31.37
C GLU A 295 5.27 -5.77 -30.66
N TRP A 296 6.47 -6.19 -31.05
CA TRP A 296 7.18 -7.30 -30.40
C TRP A 296 7.50 -7.00 -28.92
N GLN A 297 7.87 -5.76 -28.60
CA GLN A 297 8.15 -5.34 -27.23
C GLN A 297 6.87 -5.31 -26.38
N HIS A 298 5.72 -4.94 -26.98
CA HIS A 298 4.42 -5.05 -26.32
C HIS A 298 4.01 -6.50 -26.05
N ARG A 299 4.37 -7.44 -26.94
CA ARG A 299 4.09 -8.89 -26.78
C ARG A 299 5.04 -9.61 -25.84
N HIS A 300 6.27 -9.12 -25.66
CA HIS A 300 7.29 -9.74 -24.79
C HIS A 300 7.90 -8.73 -23.79
N PRO A 301 7.17 -8.35 -22.72
CA PRO A 301 7.56 -7.24 -21.84
C PRO A 301 8.86 -7.46 -21.07
N LEU A 302 9.21 -8.71 -20.71
CA LEU A 302 10.49 -9.02 -20.06
C LEU A 302 11.68 -8.78 -20.98
N MET A 303 11.59 -9.26 -22.23
CA MET A 303 12.64 -9.05 -23.23
C MET A 303 12.68 -7.60 -23.69
N ALA A 304 11.52 -6.91 -23.74
CA ALA A 304 11.45 -5.48 -23.93
C ALA A 304 12.20 -4.73 -22.83
N ALA A 305 11.96 -5.06 -21.55
CA ALA A 305 12.63 -4.43 -20.42
C ALA A 305 14.15 -4.66 -20.46
N VAL A 306 14.62 -5.87 -20.77
CA VAL A 306 16.06 -6.18 -20.92
C VAL A 306 16.68 -5.46 -22.11
N SER A 307 16.02 -5.46 -23.27
CA SER A 307 16.52 -4.78 -24.47
C SER A 307 16.52 -3.24 -24.35
N LEU A 308 15.51 -2.66 -23.71
CA LEU A 308 15.44 -1.23 -23.39
C LEU A 308 16.51 -0.86 -22.35
N PHE A 309 16.69 -1.68 -21.31
CA PHE A 309 17.75 -1.49 -20.33
C PHE A 309 19.13 -1.51 -20.99
N TRP A 310 19.42 -2.49 -21.85
CA TRP A 310 20.68 -2.57 -22.60
C TRP A 310 20.88 -1.37 -23.54
N ARG A 311 19.84 -0.95 -24.28
CA ARG A 311 19.91 0.23 -25.15
C ARG A 311 20.19 1.52 -24.37
N LEU A 312 19.62 1.68 -23.18
CA LEU A 312 19.86 2.84 -22.33
C LEU A 312 21.23 2.81 -21.66
N TYR A 313 21.69 1.62 -21.27
CA TYR A 313 23.04 1.40 -20.76
C TYR A 313 24.10 1.78 -21.81
N VAL A 314 23.94 1.32 -23.06
CA VAL A 314 24.85 1.66 -24.17
C VAL A 314 24.80 3.14 -24.55
N LYS A 315 23.65 3.82 -24.36
CA LYS A 315 23.51 5.27 -24.59
C LYS A 315 23.93 6.16 -23.40
N GLY A 316 24.53 5.59 -22.35
CA GLY A 316 25.03 6.36 -21.20
C GLY A 316 23.95 6.87 -20.24
N GLY A 317 22.76 6.28 -20.24
CA GLY A 317 21.59 6.71 -19.44
C GLY A 317 21.62 6.31 -17.96
N PHE A 318 22.66 5.62 -17.50
CA PHE A 318 22.88 5.31 -16.09
C PHE A 318 24.27 5.83 -15.69
N ARG A 319 24.28 7.00 -15.04
CA ARG A 319 25.38 7.48 -14.18
C ARG A 319 24.92 7.39 -12.74
#